data_AF-A0A8X6I5K1-F1
#
_entry.id   AF-A0A8X6I5K1-F1
#
_cell.length_a   1.000
_cell.length_b   1.000
_cell.length_c   1.000
_cell.angle_alpha   90.00
_cell.angle_beta   90.00
_cell.angle_gamma   90.00
#
_symmetry.space_group_name_H-M   'P 1'
#
loop_
_entity.id
_entity.type
_entity.pdbx_description
1 polymer ?
#
loop_
_entity_poly.entity_id
_entity_poly.type
_entity_poly.pdbx_seq_one_letter_code
_entity_poly.pdbx_strand_id
1 'polypeptide(L)'
;MSVIPPPLTQDPTKPIMLRIGKNYNMIVQKINRKFRATVNKTAGDYIKVQPGSRTDHRKITTLLEERKAEYYVTEPLTNRPIKVVIKGLPASTDVADIEADLTAKGFAIEKVTQLRKFSTSRFLWCGSAPHRRSKQFTMLKMFVTSV
;
A
#
# COMPACT_ATOMS: atom_id res chain seq x y z
N MET A 1 41.28 9.69 10.09
CA MET A 1 40.36 10.07 9.01
C MET A 1 38.95 9.73 9.46
N SER A 2 38.18 10.69 9.96
CA SER A 2 36.79 10.47 10.37
C SER A 2 35.93 10.33 9.12
N VAL A 3 35.41 9.13 8.88
CA VAL A 3 34.49 8.86 7.80
C VAL A 3 33.18 9.58 8.12
N ILE A 4 32.91 10.68 7.42
CA ILE A 4 31.64 11.39 7.51
C ILE A 4 30.57 10.39 7.04
N PRO A 5 29.58 10.04 7.88
CA PRO A 5 28.52 9.15 7.44
C PRO A 5 27.82 9.79 6.24
N PRO A 6 27.52 9.03 5.17
CA PRO A 6 26.76 9.56 4.05
C PRO A 6 25.47 10.19 4.60
N PRO A 7 25.04 11.35 4.08
CA PRO A 7 23.85 12.02 4.57
C PRO A 7 22.68 11.03 4.52
N LEU A 8 22.06 10.80 5.68
CA LEU A 8 20.87 9.95 5.81
C LEU A 8 19.93 10.32 4.67
N THR A 9 19.74 9.38 3.74
CA THR A 9 18.89 9.57 2.58
C THR A 9 17.51 9.92 3.13
N GLN A 10 17.14 11.21 3.05
CA GLN A 10 15.88 11.67 3.61
C GLN A 10 14.78 10.88 2.91
N ASP A 11 14.03 10.07 3.68
CA ASP A 11 12.94 9.29 3.14
C ASP A 11 12.06 10.21 2.29
N PRO A 12 11.84 9.88 1.00
CA PRO A 12 11.13 10.77 0.08
C PRO A 12 9.78 11.11 0.71
N THR A 13 9.56 12.40 0.94
CA THR A 13 8.39 12.88 1.67
C THR A 13 7.13 12.45 0.93
N LYS A 14 6.08 12.07 1.66
CA LYS A 14 4.90 11.47 1.03
C LYS A 14 4.27 12.43 0.01
N PRO A 15 3.79 11.92 -1.13
CA PRO A 15 3.05 12.75 -2.07
C PRO A 15 1.71 13.16 -1.49
N ILE A 16 1.34 14.41 -1.75
CA ILE A 16 0.02 14.95 -1.49
C ILE A 16 -0.75 14.93 -2.81
N MET A 17 -1.90 14.27 -2.84
CA MET A 17 -2.77 14.19 -4.02
C MET A 17 -3.86 15.24 -3.91
N LEU A 18 -3.74 16.32 -4.68
CA LEU A 18 -4.71 17.41 -4.74
C LEU A 18 -5.75 17.12 -5.82
N ARG A 19 -7.05 17.17 -5.50
CA ARG A 19 -8.11 17.00 -6.50
C ARG A 19 -8.18 18.20 -7.45
N ILE A 20 -8.35 17.95 -8.73
CA ILE A 20 -8.57 18.99 -9.75
C ILE A 20 -10.01 19.52 -9.60
N GLY A 21 -10.16 20.61 -8.84
CA GLY A 21 -11.42 21.35 -8.66
C GLY A 21 -11.50 22.63 -9.50
N LYS A 22 -12.37 23.59 -9.16
CA LYS A 22 -12.44 24.89 -9.86
C LYS A 22 -11.24 25.80 -9.58
N ASN A 23 -10.67 25.72 -8.36
CA ASN A 23 -9.63 26.65 -7.88
C ASN A 23 -8.22 26.03 -7.80
N TYR A 24 -8.03 24.82 -8.34
CA TYR A 24 -6.77 24.08 -8.19
C TYR A 24 -5.56 24.84 -8.77
N ASN A 25 -5.72 25.49 -9.92
CA ASN A 25 -4.64 26.24 -10.58
C ASN A 25 -4.07 27.35 -9.67
N MET A 26 -4.94 28.09 -8.99
CA MET A 26 -4.51 29.13 -8.04
C MET A 26 -3.81 28.57 -6.80
N ILE A 27 -4.19 27.35 -6.40
CA ILE A 27 -3.56 26.65 -5.27
C ILE A 27 -2.16 26.19 -5.66
N VAL A 28 -2.03 25.49 -6.79
CA VAL A 28 -0.74 24.99 -7.30
C VAL A 28 0.24 26.13 -7.57
N GLN A 29 -0.22 27.24 -8.15
CA GLN A 29 0.64 28.43 -8.35
C GLN A 29 1.16 28.99 -7.02
N LYS A 30 0.33 29.04 -5.98
CA LYS A 30 0.77 29.53 -4.66
C LYS A 30 1.71 28.54 -3.97
N ILE A 31 1.50 27.23 -4.14
CA ILE A 31 2.44 26.20 -3.67
C ILE A 31 3.80 26.41 -4.36
N ASN A 32 3.85 26.56 -5.68
CA ASN A 32 5.10 26.80 -6.41
C ASN A 32 5.81 28.10 -6.02
N ARG A 33 5.06 29.16 -5.71
CA ARG A 33 5.64 30.43 -5.24
C ARG A 33 6.27 30.30 -3.85
N LYS A 34 5.62 29.57 -2.93
CA LYS A 34 6.04 29.45 -1.53
C LYS A 34 7.06 28.32 -1.32
N PHE A 35 7.03 27.28 -2.14
CA PHE A 35 7.82 26.05 -2.01
C PHE A 35 8.45 25.66 -3.36
N ARG A 36 9.59 26.28 -3.70
CA ARG A 36 10.27 26.04 -4.99
C ARG A 36 10.82 24.61 -5.16
N ALA A 37 11.09 23.91 -4.05
CA ALA A 37 11.59 22.53 -4.06
C ALA A 37 10.50 21.48 -4.31
N THR A 38 9.26 21.90 -4.60
CA THR A 38 8.12 21.01 -4.80
C THR A 38 8.01 20.59 -6.25
N VAL A 39 7.87 19.29 -6.50
CA VAL A 39 7.64 18.76 -7.86
C VAL A 39 6.17 18.40 -8.00
N ASN A 40 5.48 19.03 -8.96
CA ASN A 40 4.08 18.73 -9.25
C ASN A 40 3.98 17.90 -10.53
N LYS A 41 3.20 16.82 -10.49
CA LYS A 41 2.89 15.98 -11.66
C LYS A 41 1.38 15.74 -11.73
N THR A 42 0.81 15.84 -12.92
CA THR A 42 -0.60 15.49 -13.14
C THR A 42 -0.75 13.96 -13.12
N ALA A 43 -1.76 13.47 -12.41
CA ALA A 43 -2.08 12.06 -12.25
C ALA A 43 -3.60 11.87 -12.35
N GLY A 44 -4.12 11.86 -13.58
CA GLY A 44 -5.57 11.78 -13.84
C GLY A 44 -6.30 13.00 -13.29
N ASP A 45 -7.31 12.75 -12.45
CA ASP A 45 -8.13 13.79 -11.79
C ASP A 45 -7.43 14.47 -10.61
N TYR A 46 -6.16 14.12 -10.36
CA TYR A 46 -5.37 14.63 -9.25
C TYR A 46 -4.06 15.24 -9.72
N ILE A 47 -3.53 16.15 -8.91
CA ILE A 47 -2.17 16.66 -9.02
C ILE A 47 -1.39 16.09 -7.86
N LYS A 48 -0.38 15.29 -8.21
CA LYS A 48 0.61 14.77 -7.28
C LYS A 48 1.62 15.87 -6.96
N VAL A 49 1.54 16.40 -5.75
CA VAL A 49 2.46 17.38 -5.19
C VAL A 49 3.47 16.63 -4.34
N GLN A 50 4.75 16.63 -4.75
CA GLN A 50 5.85 15.98 -4.04
C GLN A 50 6.64 17.05 -3.27
N PRO A 51 6.52 17.13 -1.94
CA PRO A 51 7.27 18.10 -1.14
C PRO A 51 8.75 17.74 -1.07
N GLY A 52 9.62 18.75 -1.05
CA GLY A 52 11.07 18.55 -0.90
C GLY A 52 11.51 18.27 0.53
N SER A 53 10.69 18.60 1.53
CA SER A 53 10.97 18.38 2.96
C SER A 53 9.71 18.07 3.75
N ARG A 54 9.88 17.42 4.92
CA ARG A 54 8.79 17.12 5.86
C ARG A 54 8.13 18.39 6.43
N THR A 55 8.90 19.47 6.59
CA THR A 55 8.37 20.77 7.05
C THR A 55 7.47 21.39 5.98
N ASP A 56 7.89 21.34 4.73
CA ASP A 56 7.11 21.82 3.58
C ASP A 56 5.84 21.00 3.39
N HIS A 57 5.90 19.69 3.57
CA HIS A 57 4.71 18.83 3.55
C HIS A 57 3.65 19.32 4.55
N ARG A 58 4.03 19.57 5.81
CA ARG A 58 3.09 20.08 6.83
C ARG A 58 2.50 21.44 6.42
N LYS A 59 3.34 22.37 5.97
CA LYS A 59 2.88 23.71 5.56
C LYS A 59 1.96 23.67 4.33
N ILE A 60 2.23 22.78 3.37
CA ILE A 60 1.35 22.57 2.20
C ILE A 60 0.01 22.01 2.68
N THR A 61 0.01 21.04 3.58
CA THR A 61 -1.21 20.43 4.16
C THR A 61 -2.08 21.51 4.82
N THR A 62 -1.50 22.35 5.69
CA THR A 62 -2.21 23.47 6.33
C THR A 62 -2.76 24.47 5.30
N LEU A 63 -1.99 24.80 4.26
CA LEU A 63 -2.46 25.69 3.19
C LEU A 63 -3.65 25.12 2.42
N LEU A 64 -3.69 23.79 2.22
CA LEU A 64 -4.81 23.11 1.57
C LEU A 64 -6.05 23.10 2.46
N GLU A 65 -5.89 22.92 3.78
CA GLU A 65 -6.97 23.00 4.77
C GLU A 65 -7.57 24.40 4.85
N GLU A 66 -6.74 25.45 4.94
CA GLU A 66 -7.17 26.86 4.93
C GLU A 66 -8.01 27.20 3.69
N ARG A 67 -7.66 26.59 2.55
CA ARG A 67 -8.33 26.77 1.26
C ARG A 67 -9.59 25.92 1.11
N LYS A 68 -9.87 25.02 2.07
CA LYS A 68 -10.90 23.98 1.96
C LYS A 68 -10.79 23.18 0.66
N ALA A 69 -9.55 22.91 0.24
CA ALA A 69 -9.29 22.11 -0.95
C ALA A 69 -9.44 20.62 -0.62
N GLU A 70 -9.95 19.84 -1.57
CA GLU A 70 -10.06 18.39 -1.40
C GLU A 70 -8.72 17.73 -1.78
N TYR A 71 -8.10 17.08 -0.81
CA TYR A 71 -6.83 16.39 -0.99
C TYR A 71 -6.78 15.12 -0.15
N TYR A 72 -5.93 14.18 -0.54
CA TYR A 72 -5.58 13.04 0.30
C TYR A 72 -4.06 12.82 0.30
N VAL A 73 -3.54 12.29 1.40
CA VAL A 73 -2.13 11.90 1.53
C VAL A 73 -2.08 10.38 1.45
N THR A 74 -1.22 9.85 0.59
CA THR A 74 -1.08 8.39 0.49
C THR A 74 -0.40 7.85 1.75
N GLU A 75 -0.97 6.79 2.32
CA GLU A 75 -0.37 6.06 3.44
C GLU A 75 1.00 5.48 3.06
N PRO A 76 1.93 5.33 4.02
CA PRO A 76 3.21 4.71 3.73
C PRO A 76 2.98 3.24 3.37
N LEU A 77 3.79 2.70 2.45
CA LEU A 77 3.73 1.29 2.07
C LEU A 77 3.86 0.35 3.27
N THR A 78 4.58 0.77 4.31
CA THR A 78 4.76 0.02 5.57
C THR A 78 3.44 -0.26 6.29
N ASN A 79 2.46 0.64 6.20
CA ASN A 79 1.17 0.46 6.86
C ASN A 79 0.17 -0.31 5.97
N ARG A 80 0.48 -0.50 4.69
CA ARG A 80 -0.44 -1.16 3.77
C ARG A 80 -0.37 -2.67 4.01
N PRO A 81 -1.50 -3.36 4.23
CA PRO A 81 -1.50 -4.81 4.33
C PRO A 81 -1.00 -5.44 3.03
N ILE A 82 -0.01 -6.31 3.16
CA ILE A 82 0.59 -7.10 2.09
C ILE A 82 -0.37 -8.25 1.78
N LYS A 83 -0.76 -8.36 0.50
CA LYS A 83 -1.56 -9.48 0.02
C LYS A 83 -0.64 -10.65 -0.34
N VAL A 84 -0.74 -11.74 0.42
CA VAL A 84 0.00 -12.98 0.19
C VAL A 84 -0.95 -14.06 -0.32
N VAL A 85 -0.51 -14.87 -1.30
CA VAL A 85 -1.25 -16.05 -1.76
C VAL A 85 -0.37 -17.28 -1.59
N ILE A 86 -0.74 -18.15 -0.66
CA ILE A 86 -0.09 -19.45 -0.47
C ILE A 86 -0.78 -20.46 -1.37
N LYS A 87 0.00 -21.22 -2.14
CA LYS A 87 -0.49 -22.27 -3.03
C LYS A 87 -0.04 -23.64 -2.50
N GLY A 88 -0.78 -24.70 -2.82
CA GLY A 88 -0.36 -26.06 -2.49
C GLY A 88 -0.77 -26.52 -1.08
N LEU A 89 -1.71 -25.83 -0.44
CA LEU A 89 -2.20 -26.23 0.89
C LEU A 89 -3.25 -27.34 0.75
N PRO A 90 -3.19 -28.41 1.57
CA PRO A 90 -4.25 -29.40 1.62
C PRO A 90 -5.63 -28.77 1.86
N ALA A 91 -6.67 -29.33 1.24
CA ALA A 91 -8.04 -28.86 1.46
C ALA A 91 -8.53 -29.02 2.90
N SER A 92 -7.91 -29.91 3.67
CA SER A 92 -8.23 -30.20 5.06
C SER A 92 -7.55 -29.28 6.07
N THR A 93 -6.64 -28.40 5.63
CA THR A 93 -5.94 -27.49 6.54
C THR A 93 -6.91 -26.44 7.05
N ASP A 94 -7.01 -26.32 8.38
CA ASP A 94 -7.86 -25.32 9.01
C ASP A 94 -7.24 -23.93 8.91
N VAL A 95 -8.10 -22.92 8.77
CA VAL A 95 -7.68 -21.53 8.68
C VAL A 95 -7.16 -21.02 10.02
N ALA A 96 -7.73 -21.50 11.13
CA ALA A 96 -7.33 -21.11 12.48
C ALA A 96 -5.89 -21.50 12.80
N ASP A 97 -5.45 -22.70 12.39
CA ASP A 97 -4.07 -23.16 12.57
C ASP A 97 -3.09 -22.25 11.83
N ILE A 98 -3.44 -21.82 10.62
CA ILE A 98 -2.61 -20.92 9.81
C ILE A 98 -2.53 -19.53 10.44
N GLU A 99 -3.63 -19.04 11.02
CA GLU A 99 -3.64 -17.76 11.73
C GLU A 99 -2.78 -17.79 12.99
N ALA A 100 -2.82 -18.88 13.76
CA ALA A 100 -1.98 -19.08 14.92
C ALA A 100 -0.49 -19.13 14.55
N ASP A 101 -0.12 -19.90 13.53
CA ASP A 101 1.26 -20.03 13.05
C ASP A 101 1.85 -18.70 12.56
N LEU A 102 1.05 -17.90 11.86
CA LEU A 102 1.48 -16.61 11.34
C LEU A 102 1.61 -15.56 12.44
N THR A 103 0.71 -15.58 13.41
CA THR A 103 0.78 -14.72 14.60
C THR A 103 2.02 -15.07 15.44
N ALA A 104 2.32 -16.36 15.62
CA ALA A 104 3.52 -16.83 16.30
C ALA A 104 4.82 -16.38 15.60
N LYS A 105 4.78 -16.15 14.28
CA LYS A 105 5.90 -15.62 13.49
C LYS A 105 6.02 -14.10 13.49
N GLY A 106 5.12 -13.39 14.19
CA GLY A 106 5.14 -11.94 14.33
C GLY A 106 4.42 -11.16 13.23
N PHE A 107 3.57 -11.81 12.43
CA PHE A 107 2.74 -11.12 11.45
C PHE A 107 1.40 -10.73 12.07
N ALA A 108 0.97 -9.48 11.87
CA ALA A 108 -0.39 -9.08 12.16
C ALA A 108 -1.28 -9.44 10.97
N ILE A 109 -2.30 -10.26 11.22
CA ILE A 109 -3.17 -10.79 10.18
C ILE A 109 -4.47 -10.01 10.20
N GLU A 110 -4.86 -9.46 9.05
CA GLU A 110 -6.13 -8.75 8.91
C GLU A 110 -7.24 -9.68 8.44
N LYS A 111 -6.93 -10.55 7.48
CA LYS A 111 -7.90 -11.49 6.93
C LYS A 111 -7.22 -12.67 6.25
N VAL A 112 -7.68 -13.87 6.57
CA VAL A 112 -7.35 -15.12 5.87
C VAL A 112 -8.58 -15.65 5.16
N THR A 113 -8.43 -16.11 3.92
CA THR A 113 -9.54 -16.72 3.17
C THR A 113 -9.05 -17.78 2.21
N GLN A 114 -9.65 -18.97 2.28
CA GLN A 114 -9.36 -20.04 1.33
C GLN A 114 -10.03 -19.75 -0.01
N LEU A 115 -9.23 -19.75 -1.07
CA LEU A 115 -9.69 -19.44 -2.42
C LEU A 115 -10.47 -20.62 -2.99
N ARG A 116 -11.73 -20.36 -3.35
CA ARG A 116 -12.63 -21.30 -4.01
C ARG A 116 -12.97 -20.82 -5.42
N LYS A 117 -13.22 -21.76 -6.33
CA LYS A 117 -13.67 -21.50 -7.69
C LYS A 117 -15.12 -21.01 -7.62
N PHE A 118 -15.34 -19.77 -8.04
CA PHE A 118 -16.64 -19.10 -7.96
C PHE A 118 -17.80 -19.94 -8.54
N SER A 119 -17.60 -20.61 -9.69
CA SER A 119 -18.67 -21.36 -10.36
C SER A 119 -19.01 -22.72 -9.74
N THR A 120 -18.12 -23.32 -8.95
CA THR A 120 -18.34 -24.69 -8.45
C THR A 120 -18.21 -24.81 -6.93
N SER A 121 -17.89 -23.72 -6.24
CA SER A 121 -17.57 -23.67 -4.80
C SER A 121 -16.47 -24.67 -4.34
N ARG A 122 -15.81 -25.33 -5.30
CA ARG A 122 -14.66 -26.23 -5.07
C ARG A 122 -13.41 -25.42 -4.87
N PHE A 123 -12.44 -25.95 -4.13
CA PHE A 123 -11.18 -25.27 -3.93
C PHE A 123 -10.41 -25.02 -5.23
N LEU A 124 -9.74 -23.87 -5.31
CA LEU A 124 -8.91 -23.53 -6.47
C LEU A 124 -7.66 -24.41 -6.49
N TRP A 125 -7.70 -25.41 -7.37
CA TRP A 125 -6.59 -26.29 -7.68
C TRP A 125 -5.50 -25.54 -8.46
N CYS A 126 -4.24 -25.74 -8.05
CA CYS A 126 -3.09 -25.26 -8.81
C CYS A 126 -2.40 -26.44 -9.50
N GLY A 127 -2.61 -26.61 -10.81
CA GLY A 127 -1.73 -27.44 -11.63
C GLY A 127 -2.42 -28.21 -12.76
N SER A 128 -1.98 -27.94 -13.98
CA SER A 128 -2.03 -28.86 -15.11
C SER A 128 -0.91 -29.90 -14.96
N ALA A 129 -1.22 -31.13 -14.55
CA ALA A 129 -0.42 -32.33 -14.84
C ALA A 129 -1.22 -33.62 -14.52
N PRO A 130 -1.14 -34.67 -15.35
CA PRO A 130 -1.94 -35.87 -15.20
C PRO A 130 -1.34 -36.88 -14.21
N HIS A 131 -2.23 -37.49 -13.44
CA HIS A 131 -2.22 -38.89 -13.00
C HIS A 131 -1.12 -39.38 -12.03
N ARG A 132 -1.37 -39.27 -10.71
CA ARG A 132 -1.58 -40.41 -9.78
C ARG A 132 -1.67 -39.89 -8.33
N ARG A 133 -2.81 -40.17 -7.67
CA ARG A 133 -3.19 -39.80 -6.29
C ARG A 133 -3.55 -38.31 -6.08
N SER A 134 -4.81 -37.99 -6.34
CA SER A 134 -5.42 -36.67 -6.19
C SER A 134 -5.53 -36.22 -4.72
N LYS A 135 -4.47 -35.65 -4.15
CA LYS A 135 -4.59 -34.84 -2.93
C LYS A 135 -5.03 -33.45 -3.35
N GLN A 136 -6.30 -33.07 -3.14
CA GLN A 136 -6.85 -31.75 -3.44
C GLN A 136 -6.01 -30.63 -2.79
N PHE A 137 -5.24 -29.90 -3.58
CA PHE A 137 -4.48 -28.73 -3.14
C PHE A 137 -5.25 -27.46 -3.42
N THR A 138 -5.13 -26.49 -2.52
CA THR A 138 -5.92 -25.28 -2.46
C THR A 138 -5.00 -24.07 -2.36
N MET A 139 -5.53 -22.89 -2.71
CA MET A 139 -4.84 -21.62 -2.51
C MET A 139 -5.47 -20.87 -1.34
N LEU A 140 -4.66 -20.17 -0.56
CA LEU A 140 -5.07 -19.32 0.54
C LEU A 140 -4.64 -17.90 0.26
N LYS A 141 -5.55 -16.94 0.40
CA LYS A 141 -5.27 -15.52 0.26
C LYS A 141 -5.32 -14.88 1.63
N MET A 142 -4.29 -14.09 1.93
CA MET A 142 -4.12 -13.44 3.22
C MET A 142 -3.73 -11.98 3.04
N PHE A 143 -4.13 -11.16 3.99
CA PHE A 143 -3.70 -9.79 4.16
C PHE A 143 -2.95 -9.69 5.48
N VAL A 144 -1.67 -9.33 5.41
CA VAL A 144 -0.78 -9.28 6.57
C VAL A 144 -0.05 -7.94 6.63
N THR A 145 0.07 -7.36 7.81
CA THR A 145 0.93 -6.23 8.09
C THR A 145 2.17 -6.71 8.84
N SER A 146 3.33 -6.14 8.51
CA SER A 146 4.55 -6.36 9.32
C SER A 146 4.40 -5.54 10.59
N VAL A 147 4.51 -6.19 11.75
CA VAL A 147 4.54 -5.53 13.07
C VAL A 147 5.93 -4.98 13.33
#